data_AF-A0A8S3G1H2-F1
#
_entry.id   AF-A0A8S3G1H2-F1
#
_cell.length_a   1.000
_cell.length_b   1.000
_cell.length_c   1.000
_cell.angle_alpha   90.00
_cell.angle_beta   90.00
_cell.angle_gamma   90.00
#
_symmetry.space_group_name_H-M   'P 1'
#
loop_
_entity.id
_entity.type
_entity.pdbx_description
1 polymer ?
#
loop_
_entity_poly.entity_id
_entity_poly.type
_entity_poly.pdbx_seq_one_letter_code
_entity_poly.pdbx_strand_id
1 'polypeptide(L)'
;YLTEACSHAFQCLYNNTAGATDAMGNFWKLVASTYKQSSNLLGYELINEPWAGNYIADPLLLLPGIAGATNLQPFYDKLAKAIRSVDEDTLIFYEPVTWGVRLNGKYFGSGFTHVPGGNDYRNRSVLSYHYYCTILSIEPVPGNTSIPVFDRVLCDDIEGPALFNSVQIDLEQLGGS
;
A
#
# COMPACT_ATOMS: atom_id res chain seq x y z
N TYR A 1 -12.56 -9.44 1.35
CA TYR A 1 -12.15 -8.50 2.41
C TYR A 1 -13.22 -8.20 3.45
N LEU A 2 -14.50 -8.02 3.09
CA LEU A 2 -15.56 -7.55 4.02
C LEU A 2 -16.06 -8.54 5.07
N THR A 3 -15.35 -9.64 5.35
CA THR A 3 -15.74 -10.55 6.44
C THR A 3 -15.09 -10.12 7.74
N GLU A 4 -15.78 -10.34 8.87
CA GLU A 4 -15.24 -10.06 10.20
C GLU A 4 -13.92 -10.79 10.44
N ALA A 5 -13.88 -12.09 10.13
CA ALA A 5 -12.68 -12.90 10.30
C ALA A 5 -11.49 -12.37 9.50
N CYS A 6 -11.70 -11.93 8.25
CA CYS A 6 -10.64 -11.34 7.42
C CYS A 6 -10.13 -10.03 8.02
N SER A 7 -11.04 -9.13 8.38
CA SER A 7 -10.72 -7.82 8.94
C SER A 7 -10.01 -7.94 10.29
N HIS A 8 -10.44 -8.88 11.14
CA HIS A 8 -9.80 -9.22 12.39
C HIS A 8 -8.39 -9.79 12.19
N ALA A 9 -8.19 -10.69 11.21
CA ALA A 9 -6.87 -11.27 10.93
C ALA A 9 -5.84 -10.21 10.48
N PHE A 10 -6.23 -9.27 9.63
CA PHE A 10 -5.37 -8.13 9.26
C PHE A 10 -5.04 -7.26 10.47
N GLN A 11 -6.02 -6.98 11.35
CA GLN A 11 -5.75 -6.23 12.57
C GLN A 11 -4.78 -6.97 13.50
N CYS A 12 -4.90 -8.30 13.63
CA CYS A 12 -3.93 -9.11 14.38
C CYS A 12 -2.53 -9.03 13.78
N LEU A 13 -2.42 -9.02 12.45
CA LEU A 13 -1.14 -8.84 11.75
C LEU A 13 -0.53 -7.46 12.08
N TYR A 14 -1.31 -6.38 12.04
CA TYR A 14 -0.83 -5.01 12.32
C TYR A 14 -0.51 -4.78 13.80
N ASN A 15 -1.33 -5.34 14.70
CA ASN A 15 -1.12 -5.28 16.15
C ASN A 15 -0.01 -6.22 16.64
N ASN A 16 0.65 -6.95 15.74
CA ASN A 16 1.65 -7.96 16.07
C ASN A 16 1.13 -9.02 17.07
N THR A 17 -0.15 -9.37 16.99
CA THR A 17 -0.75 -10.39 17.85
C THR A 17 0.01 -11.70 17.68
N ALA A 18 0.41 -12.32 18.81
CA ALA A 18 1.23 -13.53 18.84
C ALA A 18 2.53 -13.44 18.00
N GLY A 19 3.07 -12.23 17.77
CA GLY A 19 4.30 -12.02 17.00
C GLY A 19 4.10 -12.09 15.48
N ALA A 20 2.88 -11.89 14.97
CA ALA A 20 2.60 -12.01 13.54
C ALA A 20 3.46 -11.08 12.65
N THR A 21 3.59 -9.79 13.02
CA THR A 21 4.46 -8.86 12.30
C THR A 21 5.93 -9.25 12.44
N ASP A 22 6.35 -9.73 13.63
CA ASP A 22 7.73 -10.21 13.84
C ASP A 22 8.05 -11.39 12.92
N ALA A 23 7.12 -12.34 12.79
CA ALA A 23 7.27 -13.48 11.90
C ALA A 23 7.40 -13.04 10.44
N MET A 24 6.58 -12.08 10.00
CA MET A 24 6.68 -11.51 8.66
C MET A 24 7.98 -10.70 8.45
N GLY A 25 8.43 -9.97 9.47
CA GLY A 25 9.72 -9.28 9.44
C GLY A 25 10.91 -10.26 9.33
N ASN A 26 10.85 -11.40 10.03
CA ASN A 26 11.85 -12.45 9.92
C ASN A 26 11.85 -13.12 8.54
N PHE A 27 10.67 -13.34 7.95
CA PHE A 27 10.54 -13.78 6.56
C PHE A 27 11.23 -12.80 5.61
N TRP A 28 10.93 -11.50 5.71
CA TRP A 28 11.53 -10.49 4.85
C TRP A 28 13.04 -10.35 5.05
N LYS A 29 13.51 -10.43 6.30
CA LYS A 29 14.95 -10.45 6.62
C LYS A 29 15.65 -11.64 5.97
N LEU A 30 15.03 -12.81 5.94
CA LEU A 30 15.58 -13.99 5.26
C LEU A 30 15.66 -13.75 3.76
N VAL A 31 14.57 -13.31 3.11
CA VAL A 31 14.54 -12.97 1.68
C VAL A 31 15.63 -11.96 1.33
N ALA A 32 15.72 -10.87 2.10
CA ALA A 32 16.71 -9.83 1.88
C ALA A 32 18.15 -10.35 2.02
N SER A 33 18.41 -11.14 3.07
CA SER A 33 19.74 -11.76 3.27
C SER A 33 20.14 -12.66 2.10
N THR A 34 19.18 -13.39 1.52
CA THR A 34 19.41 -14.29 0.38
C THR A 34 19.69 -13.53 -0.91
N TYR A 35 18.95 -12.46 -1.19
CA TYR A 35 18.96 -11.85 -2.52
C TYR A 35 19.67 -10.51 -2.64
N LYS A 36 20.14 -9.88 -1.56
CA LYS A 36 20.78 -8.54 -1.58
C LYS A 36 21.97 -8.36 -2.54
N GLN A 37 22.59 -9.44 -3.00
CA GLN A 37 23.69 -9.41 -3.98
C GLN A 37 23.25 -9.72 -5.42
N SER A 38 21.94 -9.88 -5.66
CA SER A 38 21.39 -10.24 -6.97
C SER A 38 21.29 -9.02 -7.86
N SER A 39 22.04 -8.97 -8.96
CA SER A 39 22.02 -7.85 -9.90
C SER A 39 20.70 -7.66 -10.65
N ASN A 40 19.84 -8.70 -10.69
CA ASN A 40 18.54 -8.69 -11.38
C ASN A 40 17.38 -8.39 -10.43
N LEU A 41 17.64 -8.15 -9.15
CA LEU A 41 16.60 -7.82 -8.18
C LEU A 41 16.38 -6.31 -8.19
N LEU A 42 15.14 -5.89 -8.47
CA LEU A 42 14.75 -4.48 -8.42
C LEU A 42 14.43 -4.04 -6.98
N GLY A 43 13.63 -4.83 -6.25
CA GLY A 43 13.17 -4.47 -4.91
C GLY A 43 12.26 -5.50 -4.25
N TYR A 44 11.80 -5.16 -3.05
CA TYR A 44 10.89 -5.95 -2.22
C TYR A 44 9.55 -5.25 -2.10
N GLU A 45 8.47 -5.87 -2.57
CA GLU A 45 7.11 -5.39 -2.36
C GLU A 45 6.54 -6.03 -1.10
N LEU A 46 6.36 -5.22 -0.04
CA LEU A 46 6.15 -5.74 1.32
C LEU A 46 4.87 -6.57 1.48
N ILE A 47 3.79 -6.13 0.83
CA ILE A 47 2.49 -6.77 0.82
C ILE A 47 1.65 -6.19 -0.32
N ASN A 48 1.05 -7.07 -1.12
CA ASN A 48 0.08 -6.71 -2.15
C ASN A 48 -1.27 -6.38 -1.51
N GLU A 49 -1.86 -5.24 -1.88
CA GLU A 49 -3.23 -4.83 -1.55
C GLU A 49 -3.58 -4.99 -0.06
N PRO A 50 -2.88 -4.27 0.84
CA PRO A 50 -3.15 -4.33 2.27
C PRO A 50 -4.59 -3.92 2.58
N TRP A 51 -5.25 -4.65 3.48
CA TRP A 51 -6.57 -4.27 3.97
C TRP A 51 -6.48 -3.26 5.12
N ALA A 52 -7.53 -2.48 5.33
CA ALA A 52 -7.53 -1.42 6.34
C ALA A 52 -7.38 -1.90 7.80
N GLY A 53 -7.69 -3.16 8.10
CA GLY A 53 -7.76 -3.70 9.46
C GLY A 53 -9.20 -4.02 9.88
N ASN A 54 -9.47 -4.06 11.19
CA ASN A 54 -10.77 -4.47 11.72
C ASN A 54 -11.78 -3.33 11.71
N TYR A 55 -12.33 -3.01 10.53
CA TYR A 55 -13.30 -1.93 10.39
C TYR A 55 -14.65 -2.18 11.09
N ILE A 56 -14.95 -3.42 11.48
CA ILE A 56 -16.16 -3.73 12.24
C ILE A 56 -16.02 -3.25 13.68
N ALA A 57 -14.83 -3.40 14.26
CA ALA A 57 -14.50 -2.88 15.58
C ALA A 57 -14.21 -1.37 15.56
N ASP A 58 -13.56 -0.88 14.51
CA ASP A 58 -13.29 0.55 14.29
C ASP A 58 -13.63 0.99 12.85
N PRO A 59 -14.87 1.51 12.62
CA PRO A 59 -15.30 1.95 11.29
C PRO A 59 -14.47 3.07 10.67
N LEU A 60 -13.70 3.82 11.47
CA LEU A 60 -12.85 4.89 10.95
C LEU A 60 -11.70 4.36 10.09
N LEU A 61 -11.35 3.08 10.22
CA LEU A 61 -10.36 2.43 9.36
C LEU A 61 -10.78 2.38 7.88
N LEU A 62 -12.06 2.60 7.54
CA LEU A 62 -12.47 2.74 6.13
C LEU A 62 -12.00 4.07 5.51
N LEU A 63 -11.63 5.06 6.32
CA LEU A 63 -10.93 6.26 5.86
C LEU A 63 -9.46 5.88 5.64
N PRO A 64 -8.96 5.87 4.39
CA PRO A 64 -7.64 5.32 4.08
C PRO A 64 -6.51 6.06 4.78
N GLY A 65 -6.66 7.37 5.01
CA GLY A 65 -5.65 8.15 5.74
C GLY A 65 -5.51 7.74 7.20
N ILE A 66 -6.61 7.26 7.82
CA ILE A 66 -6.60 6.71 9.18
C ILE A 66 -5.98 5.30 9.17
N ALA A 67 -6.41 4.42 8.26
CA ALA A 67 -5.83 3.08 8.16
C ALA A 67 -4.32 3.11 7.87
N GLY A 68 -3.88 3.99 6.98
CA GLY A 68 -2.48 4.20 6.66
C GLY A 68 -1.66 4.63 7.87
N ALA A 69 -2.11 5.68 8.56
CA ALA A 69 -1.40 6.22 9.72
C ALA A 69 -1.41 5.25 10.93
N THR A 70 -2.54 4.58 11.18
CA THR A 70 -2.71 3.75 12.38
C THR A 70 -2.15 2.34 12.20
N ASN A 71 -2.35 1.73 11.04
CA ASN A 71 -2.00 0.32 10.81
C ASN A 71 -0.80 0.16 9.88
N LEU A 72 -0.83 0.76 8.69
CA LEU A 72 0.16 0.45 7.65
C LEU A 72 1.54 1.05 7.90
N GLN A 73 1.63 2.32 8.32
CA GLN A 73 2.92 2.98 8.55
C GLN A 73 3.75 2.28 9.63
N PRO A 74 3.22 2.00 10.85
CA PRO A 74 4.00 1.31 11.88
C PRO A 74 4.36 -0.12 11.47
N PHE A 75 3.48 -0.79 10.74
CA PHE A 75 3.73 -2.12 10.19
C PHE A 75 4.89 -2.11 9.19
N TYR A 76 4.89 -1.18 8.24
CA TYR A 76 5.96 -1.05 7.24
C TYR A 76 7.29 -0.62 7.83
N ASP A 77 7.30 0.27 8.83
CA ASP A 77 8.55 0.61 9.53
C ASP A 77 9.19 -0.59 10.19
N LYS A 78 8.36 -1.48 10.76
CA LYS A 78 8.84 -2.70 11.40
C LYS A 78 9.43 -3.68 10.38
N LEU A 79 8.78 -3.85 9.23
CA LEU A 79 9.29 -4.69 8.15
C LEU A 79 10.56 -4.10 7.52
N ALA A 80 10.56 -2.79 7.23
CA ALA A 80 11.71 -2.08 6.68
C ALA A 80 12.91 -2.19 7.62
N LYS A 81 12.73 -2.01 8.93
CA LYS A 81 13.79 -2.21 9.92
C LYS A 81 14.38 -3.63 9.88
N ALA A 82 13.54 -4.65 9.71
CA ALA A 82 14.01 -6.03 9.60
C ALA A 82 14.86 -6.26 8.34
N ILE A 83 14.42 -5.73 7.19
CA ILE A 83 15.14 -5.77 5.91
C ILE A 83 16.46 -5.00 6.00
N ARG A 84 16.41 -3.75 6.46
CA ARG A 84 17.59 -2.87 6.55
C ARG A 84 18.66 -3.40 7.50
N SER A 85 18.29 -4.23 8.49
CA SER A 85 19.27 -4.93 9.33
C SER A 85 20.23 -5.87 8.57
N VAL A 86 19.95 -6.19 7.30
CA VAL A 86 20.77 -7.08 6.45
C VAL A 86 21.04 -6.55 5.05
N ASP A 87 20.22 -5.63 4.54
CA ASP A 87 20.28 -5.04 3.21
C ASP A 87 19.87 -3.56 3.24
N GLU A 88 20.85 -2.66 3.12
CA GLU A 88 20.66 -1.21 3.19
C GLU A 88 20.29 -0.56 1.83
N ASP A 89 20.37 -1.29 0.72
CA ASP A 89 20.38 -0.68 -0.62
C ASP A 89 19.18 -1.04 -1.49
N THR A 90 18.70 -2.29 -1.43
CA THR A 90 17.59 -2.74 -2.30
C THR A 90 16.31 -1.93 -2.08
N LEU A 91 15.58 -1.60 -3.15
CA LEU A 91 14.35 -0.80 -3.06
C LEU A 91 13.28 -1.50 -2.23
N ILE A 92 12.51 -0.74 -1.44
CA ILE A 92 11.30 -1.23 -0.77
C ILE A 92 10.08 -0.61 -1.43
N PHE A 93 9.24 -1.45 -2.03
CA PHE A 93 7.93 -1.12 -2.56
C PHE A 93 6.88 -1.31 -1.47
N TYR A 94 6.05 -0.31 -1.26
CA TYR A 94 5.01 -0.30 -0.23
C TYR A 94 3.73 0.32 -0.78
N GLU A 95 2.60 -0.21 -0.31
CA GLU A 95 1.29 0.15 -0.83
C GLU A 95 0.43 0.81 0.26
N PRO A 96 -0.42 1.78 -0.08
CA PRO A 96 -1.54 2.13 0.76
C PRO A 96 -2.63 1.05 0.66
N VAL A 97 -3.71 1.17 1.44
CA VAL A 97 -4.94 0.44 1.13
C VAL A 97 -5.39 0.77 -0.30
N THR A 98 -6.05 -0.16 -1.00
CA THR A 98 -6.29 -0.05 -2.45
C THR A 98 -7.08 1.19 -2.91
N TRP A 99 -7.81 1.84 -2.00
CA TRP A 99 -8.52 3.11 -2.28
C TRP A 99 -7.81 4.35 -1.74
N GLY A 100 -6.65 4.20 -1.09
CA GLY A 100 -5.90 5.28 -0.44
C GLY A 100 -5.10 6.19 -1.36
N VAL A 101 -5.14 5.97 -2.68
CA VAL A 101 -4.56 6.85 -3.70
C VAL A 101 -5.61 7.56 -4.55
N ARG A 102 -6.90 7.34 -4.28
CA ARG A 102 -7.97 7.89 -5.13
C ARG A 102 -8.21 9.36 -4.89
N LEU A 103 -7.98 9.81 -3.66
CA LEU A 103 -8.13 11.17 -3.19
C LEU A 103 -6.95 11.49 -2.29
N ASN A 104 -6.70 12.76 -2.03
CA ASN A 104 -5.57 13.22 -1.21
C ASN A 104 -6.03 13.76 0.15
N GLY A 105 -5.04 14.02 1.00
CA GLY A 105 -5.22 14.70 2.28
C GLY A 105 -5.38 13.73 3.46
N LYS A 106 -5.46 14.31 4.66
CA LYS A 106 -5.30 13.60 5.94
C LYS A 106 -6.18 12.36 6.11
N TYR A 107 -7.42 12.39 5.60
CA TYR A 107 -8.40 11.32 5.82
C TYR A 107 -8.59 10.43 4.59
N PHE A 108 -8.33 10.95 3.39
CA PHE A 108 -8.67 10.27 2.14
C PHE A 108 -7.46 9.89 1.28
N GLY A 109 -6.26 10.38 1.60
CA GLY A 109 -4.99 9.93 1.02
C GLY A 109 -4.40 8.72 1.72
N SER A 110 -3.13 8.42 1.43
CA SER A 110 -2.47 7.19 1.89
C SER A 110 -2.30 7.10 3.40
N GLY A 111 -2.26 8.24 4.09
CA GLY A 111 -2.04 8.31 5.54
C GLY A 111 -0.58 8.21 5.96
N PHE A 112 0.35 8.10 5.00
CA PHE A 112 1.78 8.07 5.29
C PHE A 112 2.34 9.46 5.56
N THR A 113 3.21 9.57 6.56
CA THR A 113 3.95 10.81 6.87
C THR A 113 5.43 10.71 6.55
N HIS A 114 5.92 9.50 6.26
CA HIS A 114 7.26 9.24 5.76
C HIS A 114 7.29 7.87 5.06
N VAL A 115 8.36 7.62 4.30
CA VAL A 115 8.60 6.30 3.68
C VAL A 115 8.92 5.24 4.75
N PRO A 116 8.78 3.93 4.44
CA PRO A 116 9.11 2.86 5.38
C PRO A 116 10.55 2.95 5.91
N GLY A 117 10.71 2.95 7.24
CA GLY A 117 12.00 3.08 7.90
C GLY A 117 12.49 4.51 8.10
N GLY A 118 11.75 5.51 7.60
CA GLY A 118 12.00 6.94 7.83
C GLY A 118 12.77 7.64 6.71
N ASN A 119 13.05 8.92 6.94
CA ASN A 119 13.51 9.88 5.93
C ASN A 119 14.87 9.55 5.27
N ASP A 120 15.69 8.72 5.91
CA ASP A 120 17.00 8.30 5.39
C ASP A 120 16.86 7.33 4.20
N TYR A 121 15.69 6.69 4.05
CA TYR A 121 15.41 5.73 2.98
C TYR A 121 14.58 6.31 1.83
N ARG A 122 14.31 7.62 1.81
CA ARG A 122 13.50 8.28 0.76
C ARG A 122 14.00 8.00 -0.66
N ASN A 123 15.31 7.84 -0.84
CA ASN A 123 15.91 7.56 -2.14
C ASN A 123 15.82 6.09 -2.58
N ARG A 124 15.25 5.20 -1.75
CA ARG A 124 15.17 3.75 -1.99
C ARG A 124 13.87 3.13 -1.47
N SER A 125 12.84 3.95 -1.41
CA SER A 125 11.47 3.56 -1.11
C SER A 125 10.59 3.98 -2.27
N VAL A 126 9.69 3.10 -2.69
CA VAL A 126 8.83 3.30 -3.86
C VAL A 126 7.38 3.10 -3.42
N LEU A 127 6.56 4.14 -3.59
CA LEU A 127 5.12 4.02 -3.43
C LEU A 127 4.57 3.20 -4.60
N SER A 128 4.24 1.93 -4.37
CA SER A 128 3.51 1.10 -5.33
C SER A 128 2.01 1.31 -5.13
N TYR A 129 1.27 1.40 -6.23
CA TYR A 129 -0.17 1.59 -6.20
C TYR A 129 -0.81 0.93 -7.42
N HIS A 130 -2.06 0.51 -7.24
CA HIS A 130 -2.86 -0.08 -8.29
C HIS A 130 -3.86 0.93 -8.83
N TYR A 131 -3.99 0.98 -10.15
CA TYR A 131 -5.07 1.68 -10.82
C TYR A 131 -6.00 0.66 -11.47
N TYR A 132 -7.17 0.50 -10.85
CA TYR A 132 -8.31 -0.18 -11.45
C TYR A 132 -9.44 0.84 -11.56
N CYS A 133 -9.96 1.02 -12.77
CA CYS A 133 -11.13 1.86 -12.95
C CYS A 133 -12.36 1.23 -12.27
N THR A 134 -12.97 1.98 -11.36
CA THR A 134 -13.98 1.46 -10.41
C THR A 134 -15.19 0.90 -11.13
N ILE A 135 -15.68 1.62 -12.14
CA ILE A 135 -16.86 1.22 -12.88
C ILE A 135 -16.65 -0.12 -13.60
N LEU A 136 -15.46 -0.35 -14.15
CA LEU A 136 -15.11 -1.60 -14.83
C LEU A 136 -14.86 -2.77 -13.85
N SER A 137 -14.51 -2.47 -12.60
CA SER A 137 -14.37 -3.49 -11.55
C SER A 137 -15.73 -3.94 -10.99
N ILE A 138 -16.74 -3.06 -11.00
CA ILE A 138 -18.08 -3.34 -10.46
C ILE A 138 -19.00 -3.92 -11.55
N GLU A 139 -18.88 -3.43 -12.78
CA GLU A 139 -19.60 -3.93 -13.95
C GLU A 139 -18.60 -4.45 -15.00
N PRO A 140 -18.15 -5.72 -14.86
CA PRO A 140 -17.18 -6.28 -15.79
C PRO A 140 -17.76 -6.31 -17.20
N VAL A 141 -17.09 -5.64 -18.12
CA VAL A 141 -17.44 -5.67 -19.54
C VAL A 141 -17.06 -7.06 -20.09
N PRO A 142 -17.99 -7.81 -20.72
CA PRO A 142 -17.67 -9.09 -21.33
C PRO A 142 -16.50 -8.95 -22.32
N GLY A 143 -15.56 -9.89 -22.31
CA GLY A 143 -14.30 -9.79 -23.07
C GLY A 143 -14.42 -9.69 -24.60
N ASN A 144 -15.64 -9.77 -25.15
CA ASN A 144 -15.94 -9.62 -26.57
C ASN A 144 -16.78 -8.37 -26.88
N THR A 145 -16.90 -7.44 -25.93
CA THR A 145 -17.66 -6.19 -26.09
C THR A 145 -16.77 -4.99 -25.76
N SER A 146 -16.95 -3.89 -26.48
CA SER A 146 -16.28 -2.63 -26.16
C SER A 146 -16.81 -2.05 -24.86
N ILE A 147 -15.92 -1.45 -24.05
CA ILE A 147 -16.30 -0.65 -22.89
C ILE A 147 -17.29 0.45 -23.31
N PRO A 148 -18.44 0.62 -22.64
CA PRO A 148 -19.37 1.71 -22.93
C PRO A 148 -18.67 3.07 -22.91
N VAL A 149 -19.06 3.96 -23.83
CA VAL A 149 -18.37 5.26 -24.02
C VAL A 149 -18.35 6.09 -22.74
N PHE A 150 -19.45 6.09 -21.98
CA PHE A 150 -19.52 6.83 -20.71
C PHE A 150 -18.57 6.27 -19.65
N ASP A 151 -18.48 4.94 -19.52
CA ASP A 151 -17.58 4.29 -18.57
C ASP A 151 -16.13 4.58 -18.92
N ARG A 152 -15.80 4.53 -20.22
CA ARG A 152 -14.47 4.88 -20.70
C ARG A 152 -14.09 6.32 -20.38
N VAL A 153 -14.98 7.28 -20.63
CA VAL A 153 -14.73 8.70 -20.30
C VAL A 153 -14.56 8.89 -18.79
N LEU A 154 -15.38 8.22 -17.97
CA LEU A 154 -15.23 8.27 -16.52
C LEU A 154 -13.86 7.73 -16.07
N CYS A 155 -13.38 6.64 -16.67
CA CYS A 155 -12.06 6.08 -16.38
C CYS A 155 -10.92 7.01 -16.83
N ASP A 156 -10.91 7.33 -18.12
CA ASP A 156 -9.78 7.98 -18.81
C ASP A 156 -9.66 9.46 -18.41
N ASP A 157 -10.78 10.17 -18.25
CA ASP A 157 -10.80 11.63 -18.12
C ASP A 157 -11.12 12.12 -16.69
N ILE A 158 -11.59 11.24 -15.79
CA ILE A 158 -11.99 11.62 -14.43
C ILE A 158 -11.25 10.81 -13.36
N GLU A 159 -11.50 9.49 -13.25
CA GLU A 159 -10.94 8.67 -12.17
C GLU A 159 -9.42 8.54 -12.27
N GLY A 160 -8.90 8.26 -13.48
CA GLY A 160 -7.46 8.14 -13.72
C GLY A 160 -6.70 9.42 -13.34
N PRO A 161 -7.03 10.57 -13.96
CA PRO A 161 -6.37 11.85 -13.64
C PRO A 161 -6.47 12.23 -12.17
N ALA A 162 -7.62 12.00 -11.52
CA ALA A 162 -7.79 12.29 -10.09
C ALA A 162 -6.84 11.45 -9.21
N LEU A 163 -6.74 10.14 -9.51
CA LEU A 163 -5.84 9.23 -8.80
C LEU A 163 -4.37 9.59 -9.05
N PHE A 164 -3.96 9.82 -10.30
CA PHE A 164 -2.56 10.17 -10.59
C PHE A 164 -2.15 11.51 -9.95
N ASN A 165 -3.03 12.51 -9.95
CA ASN A 165 -2.80 13.76 -9.24
C ASN A 165 -2.69 13.55 -7.72
N SER A 166 -3.52 12.66 -7.15
CA SER A 166 -3.44 12.31 -5.73
C SER A 166 -2.13 11.62 -5.38
N VAL A 167 -1.68 10.67 -6.20
CA VAL A 167 -0.38 10.00 -6.04
C VAL A 167 0.75 11.02 -6.07
N GLN A 168 0.71 11.97 -7.02
CA GLN A 168 1.75 13.01 -7.12
C GLN A 168 1.82 13.84 -5.83
N ILE A 169 0.68 14.24 -5.27
CA ILE A 169 0.62 14.97 -3.99
C ILE A 169 1.23 14.15 -2.84
N ASP A 170 0.92 12.85 -2.77
CA ASP A 170 1.49 11.97 -1.74
C ASP A 170 3.01 11.78 -1.92
N LEU A 171 3.50 11.66 -3.16
CA LEU A 171 4.94 11.61 -3.44
C LEU A 171 5.65 12.88 -2.98
N GLU A 172 5.10 14.06 -3.28
CA GLU A 172 5.65 15.34 -2.83
C GLU A 172 5.73 15.43 -1.30
N GLN A 173 4.69 14.96 -0.59
CA GLN A 173 4.67 14.92 0.88
C GLN A 173 5.72 13.97 1.47
N LEU A 174 5.96 12.84 0.82
CA LEU A 174 6.91 11.81 1.26
C LEU A 174 8.36 12.13 0.84
N GLY A 175 8.56 13.20 0.08
CA GLY A 175 9.87 13.64 -0.43
C GLY A 175 10.36 12.84 -1.63
N GLY A 176 9.44 12.20 -2.37
CA GLY A 176 9.67 11.65 -3.69
C GLY A 176 9.55 12.72 -4.77
N SER A 177 9.84 12.32 -6.02
CA SER A 177 9.72 13.13 -7.23
C SER A 177 8.82 12.46 -8.25
#